data_AF-F7K0M3-F1
#
_entry.id   AF-F7K0M3-F1
#
_cell.length_a   1.000
_cell.length_b   1.000
_cell.length_c   1.000
_cell.angle_alpha   90.00
_cell.angle_beta   90.00
_cell.angle_gamma   90.00
#
_symmetry.space_group_name_H-M   'P 1'
#
loop_
_entity.id
_entity.type
_entity.pdbx_description
1 polymer ?
#
loop_
_entity_poly.entity_id
_entity_poly.type
_entity_poly.pdbx_seq_one_letter_code
_entity_poly.pdbx_strand_id
1 'polypeptide(L)' 'MNRDKELQVDDRGLLKTDANGETTMPGIFASGDVVTGAKTVVEAVKYSKMIADAMDEYVKTHYE' A
#
# COMPACT_ATOMS: atom_id res chain seq x y z
N MET A 1 15.68 14.48 -2.53
CA MET A 1 14.35 15.02 -2.12
C MET A 1 13.77 14.04 -1.13
N ASN A 2 13.44 14.50 0.08
CA ASN A 2 12.88 13.63 1.11
C ASN A 2 11.35 13.61 0.98
N ARG A 3 10.77 12.49 0.54
CA ARG A 3 9.31 12.35 0.26
C ARG A 3 8.51 12.00 1.52
N ASP A 4 9.16 11.88 2.67
CA ASP A 4 8.55 11.57 3.97
C ASP A 4 7.38 12.50 4.34
N LYS A 5 7.31 13.71 3.78
CA LYS A 5 6.21 14.65 4.04
C LYS A 5 4.89 14.29 3.35
N GLU A 6 4.94 13.45 2.31
CA GLU A 6 3.78 13.10 1.50
C GLU A 6 3.21 11.71 1.84
N LEU A 7 4.04 10.82 2.40
CA LEU A 7 3.61 9.53 2.94
C LEU A 7 3.15 9.69 4.39
N GLN A 8 1.86 9.47 4.63
CA GLN A 8 1.30 9.54 5.98
C GLN A 8 1.37 8.20 6.70
N VAL A 9 1.57 8.27 8.00
CA VAL A 9 1.45 7.12 8.92
C VAL A 9 0.28 7.31 9.87
N ASP A 10 -0.24 6.22 10.42
CA ASP A 10 -1.21 6.23 11.50
C ASP A 10 -0.55 6.47 12.87
N ASP A 11 -1.35 6.51 13.93
CA ASP A 11 -0.87 6.75 15.30
C ASP A 11 0.05 5.61 15.82
N ARG A 12 0.10 4.47 15.11
CA ARG A 12 0.98 3.32 15.40
C ARG A 12 2.26 3.34 14.58
N GLY A 13 2.44 4.34 13.71
CA GLY A 13 3.58 4.45 12.81
C GLY A 13 3.49 3.52 11.58
N LEU A 14 2.31 2.97 11.29
CA LEU A 14 2.07 2.16 10.10
C LEU A 14 1.70 3.06 8.92
N LEU A 15 2.09 2.69 7.70
CA LEU A 15 1.72 3.44 6.50
C LEU A 15 0.20 3.44 6.34
N LYS A 16 -0.37 4.64 6.17
CA LYS A 16 -1.77 4.77 5.81
C LYS A 16 -1.95 4.37 4.36
N THR A 17 -2.82 3.39 4.15
CA THR A 17 -3.29 2.99 2.83
C THR A 17 -4.80 2.95 2.79
N ASP A 18 -5.36 2.99 1.59
CA ASP A 18 -6.75 2.67 1.35
C ASP A 18 -6.99 1.13 1.31
N ALA A 19 -8.20 0.73 0.89
CA ALA A 19 -8.56 -0.69 0.79
C ALA A 19 -7.77 -1.45 -0.30
N ASN A 20 -7.25 -0.74 -1.30
CA ASN A 20 -6.48 -1.28 -2.42
C ASN A 20 -4.96 -1.24 -2.17
N GLY A 21 -4.55 -0.80 -0.97
CA GLY A 21 -3.14 -0.66 -0.60
C GLY A 21 -2.48 0.59 -1.16
N GLU A 22 -3.23 1.52 -1.76
CA GLU A 22 -2.69 2.79 -2.24
C GLU A 22 -2.44 3.72 -1.05
N THR A 23 -1.25 4.30 -1.00
CA THR A 23 -0.85 5.24 0.05
C THR A 23 -1.51 6.61 -0.18
N THR A 24 -1.19 7.58 0.68
CA THR A 24 -1.58 8.98 0.45
C THR A 24 -0.94 9.62 -0.77
N MET A 25 0.02 8.94 -1.41
CA MET A 25 0.63 9.36 -2.66
C MET A 25 0.07 8.53 -3.82
N PRO A 26 -0.55 9.17 -4.84
CA PRO A 26 -1.09 8.47 -5.99
C PRO A 26 -0.05 7.62 -6.71
N GLY A 27 -0.41 6.38 -7.04
CA GLY A 27 0.45 5.42 -7.71
C GLY A 27 1.53 4.78 -6.84
N ILE A 28 1.55 5.06 -5.53
CA ILE A 28 2.43 4.40 -4.56
C ILE A 28 1.59 3.48 -3.68
N PHE A 29 1.95 2.20 -3.66
CA PHE A 29 1.24 1.16 -2.93
C PHE A 29 2.12 0.54 -1.84
N ALA A 30 1.50 0.06 -0.76
CA ALA A 30 2.17 -0.60 0.36
C ALA A 30 1.35 -1.80 0.86
N SER A 31 2.04 -2.84 1.34
CA SER A 31 1.44 -4.08 1.86
C SER A 31 2.25 -4.68 3.00
N GLY A 32 1.65 -5.62 3.74
CA GLY A 32 2.30 -6.41 4.77
C GLY A 32 2.34 -5.73 6.13
N ASP A 33 3.35 -6.06 6.94
CA ASP A 33 3.45 -5.60 8.33
C ASP A 33 3.58 -4.07 8.45
N VAL A 34 4.15 -3.41 7.43
CA VAL A 34 4.28 -1.93 7.41
C VAL A 34 2.93 -1.22 7.34
N VAL A 35 1.88 -1.91 6.90
CA VAL A 35 0.50 -1.39 6.80
C VAL A 35 -0.39 -1.97 7.88
N THR A 36 -0.30 -3.28 8.11
CA THR A 36 -1.25 -4.02 8.95
C THR A 36 -0.77 -4.28 10.37
N GLY A 37 0.49 -3.97 10.67
CA GLY A 37 1.20 -4.43 11.86
C GLY A 37 1.58 -5.92 11.75
N ALA A 38 2.33 -6.42 12.72
CA ALA A 38 2.78 -7.81 12.72
C ALA A 38 1.59 -8.79 12.63
N LYS A 39 1.48 -9.49 11.51
CA LYS A 39 0.45 -10.50 11.22
C LYS A 39 1.05 -11.82 10.78
N THR A 40 0.20 -12.77 10.42
CA THR A 40 0.67 -14.05 9.86
C THR A 40 1.13 -13.88 8.41
N VAL A 41 2.09 -14.70 7.99
CA VAL A 41 2.62 -14.69 6.61
C VAL A 41 1.51 -14.91 5.57
N VAL A 42 0.54 -15.79 5.87
CA VAL A 42 -0.57 -16.08 4.95
C VAL A 42 -1.48 -14.87 4.74
N GLU A 43 -1.72 -14.06 5.78
CA GLU A 43 -2.48 -12.82 5.66
C GLU A 43 -1.73 -11.79 4.83
N ALA A 44 -0.43 -11.63 5.06
CA ALA A 44 0.41 -10.71 4.30
C ALA A 44 0.41 -11.08 2.81
N VAL A 45 0.57 -12.36 2.47
CA VAL A 45 0.54 -12.84 1.08
C VAL A 45 -0.83 -12.63 0.44
N LYS A 46 -1.92 -12.94 1.16
CA LYS A 46 -3.29 -12.73 0.65
C LYS A 46 -3.52 -11.25 0.31
N TYR A 47 -3.13 -10.35 1.21
CA TYR A 47 -3.30 -8.91 1.02
C TYR A 47 -2.43 -8.39 -0.13
N SER A 48 -1.16 -8.79 -0.21
CA SER A 48 -0.26 -8.42 -1.30
C SER A 48 -0.76 -8.86 -2.68
N LYS A 49 -1.44 -10.01 -2.77
CA LYS A 49 -2.04 -10.45 -4.04
C LYS A 49 -3.13 -9.48 -4.52
N MET A 50 -4.03 -9.06 -3.62
CA MET A 50 -5.09 -8.09 -3.95
C MET A 50 -4.51 -6.74 -4.38
N ILE A 51 -3.45 -6.29 -3.71
CA ILE A 51 -2.78 -5.03 -4.04
C ILE A 51 -2.09 -5.12 -5.41
N ALA A 52 -1.48 -6.26 -5.75
CA ALA A 52 -0.88 -6.45 -7.06
C ALA A 52 -1.90 -6.31 -8.19
N ASP A 53 -3.12 -6.83 -8.01
CA ASP A 53 -4.21 -6.65 -8.98
C ASP A 53 -4.62 -5.17 -9.10
N ALA A 54 -4.68 -4.43 -7.98
CA ALA A 54 -4.97 -2.99 -7.99
C ALA A 54 -3.85 -2.16 -8.65
N MET A 55 -2.58 -2.54 -8.44
CA MET A 55 -1.42 -1.93 -9.09
C MET A 55 -1.46 -2.13 -10.61
N ASP A 56 -1.80 -3.34 -11.06
CA ASP A 56 -1.95 -3.67 -12.48
C ASP A 56 -3.06 -2.82 -13.12
N GLU A 57 -4.22 -2.72 -12.47
CA GLU A 57 -5.32 -1.87 -12.93
C GLU A 57 -4.94 -0.38 -12.97
N TYR A 58 -4.21 0.11 -11.96
CA TYR A 58 -3.73 1.49 -11.93
C TYR A 58 -2.82 1.78 -13.13
N VAL A 59 -1.89 0.88 -13.44
CA VAL A 59 -0.97 1.05 -14.57
C VAL A 59 -1.72 1.08 -15.90
N LYS A 60 -2.63 0.14 -16.13
CA LYS A 60 -3.44 0.05 -17.35
C LYS A 60 -4.32 1.28 -17.57
N THR A 61 -4.87 1.84 -16.50
CA THR A 61 -5.77 2.99 -16.61
C THR A 61 -5.05 4.34 -16.74
N HIS A 62 -3.80 4.44 -16.28
CA HIS A 62 -3.06 5.71 -16.22
C HIS A 62 -1.94 5.85 -17.26
N TYR A 63 -1.47 4.75 -17.85
CA TYR A 63 -0.31 4.76 -18.75
C TYR A 63 -0.50 3.98 -20.05
N GLU A 64 -1.58 3.21 -20.21
CA GLU A 64 -1.98 2.60 -21.49
C GLU A 64 -3.10 3.41 -22.15
#